data_AF-A0A0Q6VBS3-F1
#
_entry.id   AF-A0A0Q6VBS3-F1
#
_cell.length_a   1.000
_cell.length_b   1.000
_cell.length_c   1.000
_cell.angle_alpha   90.00
_cell.angle_beta   90.00
_cell.angle_gamma   90.00
#
_symmetry.space_group_name_H-M   'P 1'
#
loop_
_entity.id
_entity.type
_entity.pdbx_description
1 polymer ?
#
loop_
_entity_poly.entity_id
_entity_poly.type
_entity_poly.pdbx_seq_one_letter_code
_entity_poly.pdbx_strand_id
1 'polypeptide(L)'
;MAAFVAALGLSGAEAQGQGQGQAASATPRLPPLKILKSPSPEALARLFPATARRAGVEGGATLACVIRRDGSLGDCEVTGENPRGLGFGEAARAAMAYYQVSVDGPNAAQVSRRLSGITIRFALPPGEMAAK
;
A
#
# COMPACT_ATOMS: atom_id res chain seq x y z
N MET A 1 -59.71 39.18 46.35
CA MET A 1 -60.10 38.00 45.55
C MET A 1 -59.95 38.38 44.08
N ALA A 2 -58.76 38.18 43.51
CA ALA A 2 -58.45 38.06 42.07
C ALA A 2 -56.92 38.10 41.92
N ALA A 3 -56.38 37.04 41.33
CA ALA A 3 -54.95 36.78 41.17
C ALA A 3 -54.42 37.40 39.86
N PHE A 4 -53.16 37.85 39.84
CA PHE A 4 -52.39 38.03 38.60
C PHE A 4 -50.94 37.56 38.79
N VAL A 5 -50.79 36.26 38.51
CA VAL A 5 -49.73 35.60 37.72
C VAL A 5 -48.38 36.31 37.59
N ALA A 6 -47.35 35.69 38.18
CA ALA A 6 -45.94 35.98 37.96
C ALA A 6 -45.47 35.42 36.61
N ALA A 7 -44.94 36.28 35.73
CA ALA A 7 -44.19 35.87 34.56
C ALA A 7 -42.68 36.00 34.86
N LEU A 8 -42.04 34.86 35.10
CA LEU A 8 -40.58 34.73 35.16
C LEU A 8 -40.04 34.89 33.73
N GLY A 9 -39.38 36.03 33.49
CA GLY A 9 -38.69 36.33 32.23
C GLY A 9 -37.51 35.40 32.00
N LEU A 10 -37.51 34.78 30.81
CA LEU A 10 -36.59 33.77 30.31
C LEU A 10 -35.17 34.30 30.07
N SER A 11 -34.23 33.42 30.40
CA SER A 11 -32.82 33.36 30.01
C SER A 11 -32.53 33.85 28.59
N GLY A 12 -31.71 34.90 28.47
CA GLY A 12 -30.98 35.22 27.25
C GLY A 12 -29.69 34.39 27.20
N ALA A 13 -29.71 33.27 26.47
CA ALA A 13 -28.52 32.51 26.14
C ALA A 13 -27.73 33.25 25.05
N GLU A 14 -26.57 33.77 25.43
CA GLU A 14 -25.53 34.26 24.53
C GLU A 14 -25.10 33.15 23.55
N ALA A 15 -25.52 33.31 22.30
CA ALA A 15 -25.17 32.41 21.21
C ALA A 15 -23.67 32.51 20.91
N GLN A 16 -22.93 31.51 21.37
CA GLN A 16 -21.53 31.30 21.03
C GLN A 16 -21.41 31.07 19.52
N GLY A 17 -20.79 32.02 18.82
CA GLY A 17 -20.37 31.87 17.43
C GLY A 17 -19.25 30.83 17.33
N GLN A 18 -19.59 29.60 16.98
CA GLN A 18 -18.64 28.58 16.55
C GLN A 18 -18.74 28.41 15.04
N GLY A 19 -17.93 29.20 14.32
CA GLY A 19 -17.67 28.99 12.90
C GLY A 19 -16.97 27.66 12.69
N GLN A 20 -17.75 26.62 12.44
CA GLN A 20 -17.29 25.34 11.91
C GLN A 20 -16.87 25.56 10.46
N GLY A 21 -15.58 25.45 10.20
CA GLY A 21 -15.00 25.62 8.87
C GLY A 21 -13.68 24.88 8.73
N GLN A 22 -13.57 23.67 9.29
CA GLN A 22 -12.48 22.76 8.93
C GLN A 22 -12.79 22.19 7.55
N ALA A 23 -12.42 22.92 6.51
CA ALA A 23 -12.27 22.38 5.17
C ALA A 23 -11.11 21.38 5.20
N ALA A 24 -11.40 20.15 5.62
CA ALA A 24 -10.51 19.01 5.41
C ALA A 24 -10.28 18.93 3.90
N SER A 25 -9.07 19.30 3.46
CA SER A 25 -8.65 19.09 2.09
C SER A 25 -8.75 17.60 1.80
N ALA A 26 -9.74 17.19 1.00
CA ALA A 26 -9.87 15.82 0.58
C ALA A 26 -8.66 15.47 -0.29
N THR A 27 -7.67 14.76 0.27
CA THR A 27 -6.58 14.20 -0.52
C THR A 27 -7.19 13.35 -1.64
N PRO A 28 -6.90 13.63 -2.92
CA PRO A 28 -7.41 12.81 -4.01
C PRO A 28 -7.00 11.36 -3.78
N ARG A 29 -7.98 10.47 -3.51
CA ARG A 29 -7.70 9.04 -3.38
C ARG A 29 -7.36 8.51 -4.77
N LEU A 30 -6.14 8.00 -4.93
CA LEU A 30 -5.78 7.28 -6.13
C LEU A 30 -6.64 6.00 -6.23
N PRO A 31 -7.10 5.63 -7.43
CA PRO A 31 -7.79 4.37 -7.61
C PRO A 31 -6.83 3.19 -7.33
N PRO A 32 -7.37 2.00 -7.02
CA PRO A 32 -6.56 0.81 -6.88
C PRO A 32 -5.75 0.57 -8.17
N LEU A 33 -4.52 0.08 -7.99
CA LEU A 33 -3.65 -0.26 -9.10
C LEU A 33 -4.18 -1.50 -9.83
N LYS A 34 -4.43 -1.39 -11.14
CA LYS A 34 -4.81 -2.55 -11.96
C LYS A 34 -3.55 -3.25 -12.47
N ILE A 35 -3.29 -4.45 -11.94
CA ILE A 35 -2.19 -5.31 -12.38
C ILE A 35 -2.66 -6.14 -13.58
N LEU A 36 -1.91 -6.08 -14.67
CA LEU A 36 -2.15 -6.83 -15.91
C LEU A 36 -1.33 -8.12 -15.95
N LYS A 37 -0.12 -8.09 -15.39
CA LYS A 37 0.77 -9.25 -15.29
C LYS A 37 1.48 -9.23 -13.95
N SER A 38 1.60 -10.40 -13.35
CA SER A 38 2.37 -10.65 -12.13
C SER A 38 3.34 -11.81 -12.38
N PRO A 39 4.41 -11.94 -11.59
CA PRO A 39 5.28 -13.11 -11.66
C PRO A 39 4.50 -14.39 -11.34
N SER A 40 4.81 -15.47 -12.07
CA SER A 40 4.26 -16.79 -11.77
C SER A 40 4.94 -17.39 -10.52
N PRO A 41 4.32 -18.38 -9.85
CA PRO A 41 4.94 -19.06 -8.72
C PRO A 41 6.31 -19.66 -9.06
N GLU A 42 6.48 -20.19 -10.28
CA GLU A 42 7.74 -20.77 -10.74
C GLU A 42 8.80 -19.68 -11.00
N ALA A 43 8.38 -18.50 -11.45
CA ALA A 43 9.29 -17.36 -11.58
C ALA A 43 9.77 -16.88 -10.20
N LEU A 44 8.86 -16.80 -9.21
CA LEU A 44 9.22 -16.46 -7.83
C LEU A 44 10.12 -17.50 -7.19
N ALA A 45 9.86 -18.79 -7.41
CA ALA A 45 10.69 -19.88 -6.91
C ALA A 45 12.13 -19.81 -7.47
N ARG A 46 12.29 -19.43 -8.75
CA ARG A 46 13.62 -19.20 -9.36
C ARG A 46 14.34 -17.99 -8.77
N LEU A 47 13.59 -16.96 -8.40
CA LEU A 47 14.12 -15.75 -7.77
C LEU A 47 14.32 -15.91 -6.24
N PHE A 48 13.93 -17.05 -5.67
CA PHE A 48 13.99 -17.26 -4.23
C PHE A 48 15.45 -17.12 -3.74
N PRO A 49 15.71 -16.30 -2.70
CA PRO A 49 17.08 -16.03 -2.26
C PRO A 49 17.81 -17.30 -1.84
N ALA A 50 19.05 -17.49 -2.29
CA ALA A 50 19.83 -18.68 -1.97
C ALA A 50 20.07 -18.84 -0.46
N THR A 51 20.28 -17.73 0.26
CA THR A 51 20.46 -17.72 1.71
C THR A 51 19.20 -18.13 2.45
N ALA A 52 18.05 -17.54 2.08
CA ALA A 52 16.75 -17.93 2.62
C ALA A 52 16.43 -19.41 2.34
N ARG A 53 16.75 -19.90 1.12
CA ARG A 53 16.53 -21.30 0.72
C ARG A 53 17.32 -22.26 1.58
N ARG A 54 18.61 -22.01 1.79
CA ARG A 54 19.47 -22.82 2.67
C ARG A 54 19.00 -22.80 4.13
N ALA A 55 18.45 -21.67 4.57
CA ALA A 55 17.91 -21.53 5.93
C ALA A 55 16.52 -22.16 6.08
N GLY A 56 15.83 -22.52 4.99
CA GLY A 56 14.44 -22.99 5.02
C GLY A 56 13.47 -21.92 5.51
N VAL A 57 13.76 -20.64 5.23
CA VAL A 57 13.00 -19.50 5.76
C VAL A 57 12.23 -18.81 4.64
N GLU A 58 10.94 -18.63 4.85
CA GLU A 58 10.06 -17.83 4.00
C GLU A 58 10.07 -16.37 4.43
N GLY A 59 9.66 -15.47 3.53
CA GLY A 59 9.70 -14.06 3.85
C GLY A 59 9.21 -13.18 2.71
N GLY A 60 9.62 -11.92 2.75
CA GLY A 60 9.26 -10.96 1.75
C GLY A 60 9.99 -9.64 1.90
N ALA A 61 9.74 -8.76 0.95
CA ALA A 61 10.25 -7.41 0.98
C ALA A 61 9.21 -6.43 0.48
N THR A 62 9.35 -5.21 0.98
CA THR A 62 8.56 -4.06 0.58
C THR A 62 9.43 -3.13 -0.23
N LEU A 63 8.89 -2.65 -1.34
CA LEU A 63 9.55 -1.81 -2.31
C LEU A 63 8.78 -0.51 -2.52
N ALA A 64 9.51 0.50 -2.99
CA ALA A 64 8.95 1.66 -3.66
C ALA A 64 9.40 1.65 -5.13
N CYS A 65 8.47 1.71 -6.07
CA CYS A 65 8.74 1.64 -7.51
C CYS A 65 8.04 2.77 -8.27
N VAL A 66 8.58 3.17 -9.42
CA VAL A 66 7.96 4.14 -10.34
C VAL A 66 7.22 3.39 -11.45
N ILE A 67 5.99 3.78 -11.75
CA ILE A 67 5.30 3.28 -12.94
C ILE A 67 5.83 4.00 -14.17
N ARG A 68 6.39 3.26 -15.12
CA ARG A 68 6.82 3.80 -16.41
C ARG A 68 5.65 3.96 -17.36
N ARG A 69 5.86 4.72 -18.45
CA ARG A 69 4.82 5.00 -19.46
C ARG A 69 4.35 3.76 -20.20
N ASP A 70 5.19 2.73 -20.27
CA ASP A 70 4.87 1.43 -20.84
C ASP A 70 4.14 0.51 -19.85
N GLY A 71 3.89 0.96 -18.62
CA GLY A 71 3.26 0.19 -17.54
C GLY A 71 4.17 -0.80 -16.83
N SER A 72 5.47 -0.80 -17.13
CA SER A 72 6.46 -1.54 -16.35
C SER A 72 6.75 -0.83 -15.02
N LEU A 73 7.18 -1.59 -14.01
CA LEU A 73 7.69 -1.03 -12.76
C LEU A 73 9.20 -0.80 -12.86
N GLY A 74 9.61 0.44 -12.63
CA GLY A 74 10.98 0.93 -12.72
C GLY A 74 11.49 1.54 -11.43
N ASP A 75 12.80 1.78 -11.38
CA ASP A 75 13.45 2.55 -10.31
C ASP A 75 13.10 2.03 -8.91
N CYS A 76 12.95 0.70 -8.80
CA CYS A 76 12.52 0.05 -7.57
C CYS A 76 13.61 0.10 -6.50
N GLU A 77 13.24 0.60 -5.32
CA GLU A 77 14.06 0.68 -4.13
C GLU A 77 13.45 -0.19 -3.03
N VAL A 78 14.30 -0.92 -2.29
CA VAL A 78 13.87 -1.75 -1.17
C VAL A 78 13.68 -0.85 0.05
N THR A 79 12.45 -0.74 0.52
CA THR A 79 12.10 0.04 1.73
C THR A 79 11.99 -0.84 2.97
N GLY A 80 11.83 -2.16 2.79
CA GLY A 80 11.79 -3.11 3.89
C GLY A 80 12.08 -4.53 3.46
N GLU A 81 12.64 -5.32 4.35
CA GLU A 81 12.89 -6.75 4.17
C GLU A 81 12.52 -7.47 5.47
N ASN A 82 11.82 -8.60 5.37
CA ASN A 82 11.50 -9.43 6.53
C ASN A 82 11.44 -10.92 6.17
N PRO A 83 12.27 -11.77 6.81
CA PRO A 83 13.38 -11.42 7.73
C PRO A 83 14.50 -10.65 7.03
N ARG A 84 15.21 -9.80 7.78
CA ARG A 84 16.30 -8.96 7.23
C ARG A 84 17.57 -9.79 6.98
N GLY A 85 18.29 -9.45 5.91
CA GLY A 85 19.61 -10.02 5.62
C GLY A 85 19.57 -11.38 4.95
N LEU A 86 18.39 -11.82 4.49
CA LEU A 86 18.21 -13.10 3.79
C LEU A 86 18.13 -12.93 2.27
N GLY A 87 18.08 -11.68 1.78
CA GLY A 87 18.15 -11.33 0.36
C GLY A 87 16.78 -11.19 -0.31
N PHE A 88 15.69 -11.10 0.47
CA PHE A 88 14.36 -10.91 -0.10
C PHE A 88 14.21 -9.57 -0.81
N GLY A 89 14.94 -8.52 -0.40
CA GLY A 89 14.90 -7.22 -1.06
C GLY A 89 15.38 -7.29 -2.51
N GLU A 90 16.51 -7.96 -2.74
CA GLU A 90 17.08 -8.08 -4.08
C GLU A 90 16.23 -9.00 -4.97
N ALA A 91 15.76 -10.11 -4.42
CA ALA A 91 14.80 -11.00 -5.09
C ALA A 91 13.51 -10.26 -5.45
N ALA A 92 12.98 -9.44 -4.54
CA ALA A 92 11.79 -8.64 -4.77
C ALA A 92 12.00 -7.63 -5.89
N ARG A 93 13.14 -6.94 -5.90
CA ARG A 93 13.51 -6.00 -6.97
C ARG A 93 13.59 -6.69 -8.32
N ALA A 94 14.15 -7.89 -8.39
CA ALA A 94 14.18 -8.70 -9.62
C ALA A 94 12.76 -9.11 -10.06
N ALA A 95 11.89 -9.45 -9.11
CA ALA A 95 10.50 -9.82 -9.40
C ALA A 95 9.67 -8.66 -9.98
N MET A 96 10.02 -7.41 -9.69
CA MET A 96 9.32 -6.24 -10.25
C MET A 96 9.38 -6.17 -11.78
N ALA A 97 10.39 -6.76 -12.42
CA ALA A 97 10.51 -6.83 -13.88
C ALA A 97 9.39 -7.65 -14.55
N TYR A 98 8.68 -8.49 -13.78
CA TYR A 98 7.56 -9.31 -14.28
C TYR A 98 6.21 -8.59 -14.16
N TYR A 99 6.15 -7.50 -13.40
CA TYR A 99 4.91 -6.77 -13.19
C TYR A 99 4.61 -5.86 -14.37
N GLN A 100 3.37 -5.93 -14.82
CA GLN A 100 2.79 -5.02 -15.80
C GLN A 100 1.53 -4.43 -15.19
N VAL A 101 1.40 -3.10 -15.24
CA VAL A 101 0.21 -2.39 -14.73
C VAL A 101 -0.50 -1.65 -15.85
N SER A 102 -1.79 -1.41 -15.65
CA SER A 102 -2.58 -0.57 -16.55
C SER A 102 -2.13 0.88 -16.41
N VAL A 103 -1.90 1.54 -17.54
CA VAL A 103 -1.54 2.97 -17.60
C VAL A 103 -2.66 3.84 -18.18
N ASP A 104 -3.77 3.21 -18.54
CA ASP A 104 -4.93 3.87 -19.11
C ASP A 104 -6.01 4.19 -18.07
N GLY A 105 -6.96 5.03 -18.47
CA GLY A 105 -8.15 5.35 -17.69
C GLY A 105 -7.80 5.88 -16.30
N PRO A 106 -8.43 5.37 -15.22
CA PRO A 106 -8.17 5.84 -13.86
C PRO A 106 -6.71 5.65 -13.40
N ASN A 107 -5.97 4.69 -13.96
CA ASN A 107 -4.58 4.44 -13.56
C ASN A 107 -3.57 5.38 -14.24
N ALA A 108 -3.98 6.16 -15.25
CA ALA A 108 -3.11 7.14 -15.92
C ALA A 108 -2.52 8.17 -14.95
N ALA A 109 -3.26 8.54 -13.90
CA ALA A 109 -2.80 9.46 -12.85
C ALA A 109 -1.63 8.91 -12.01
N GLN A 110 -1.34 7.61 -12.09
CA GLN A 110 -0.27 6.93 -11.35
C GLN A 110 1.01 6.77 -12.18
N VAL A 111 0.97 7.04 -13.50
CA VAL A 111 2.14 6.97 -14.38
C VAL A 111 3.16 8.03 -13.97
N SER A 112 4.44 7.65 -13.98
CA SER A 112 5.57 8.45 -13.52
C SER A 112 5.53 8.83 -12.02
N ARG A 113 4.60 8.26 -11.24
CA ARG A 113 4.60 8.37 -9.77
C ARG A 113 5.36 7.21 -9.14
N ARG A 114 6.01 7.51 -8.01
CA ARG A 114 6.57 6.49 -7.12
C ARG A 114 5.46 5.93 -6.23
N LEU A 115 5.15 4.66 -6.42
CA LEU A 115 4.31 3.87 -5.56
C LEU A 115 5.15 3.28 -4.44
N SER A 116 4.80 3.59 -3.19
CA SER A 116 5.38 3.01 -2.00
C SER A 116 4.52 1.87 -1.45
N GLY A 117 5.16 0.90 -0.78
CA GLY A 117 4.44 -0.15 -0.04
C GLY A 117 4.12 -1.40 -0.86
N ILE A 118 4.75 -1.57 -2.02
CA ILE A 118 4.60 -2.77 -2.84
C ILE A 118 5.26 -3.93 -2.09
N THR A 119 4.48 -4.86 -1.59
CA THR A 119 5.00 -6.01 -0.82
C THR A 119 4.90 -7.27 -1.64
N ILE A 120 6.02 -8.00 -1.74
CA ILE A 120 6.06 -9.32 -2.36
C ILE A 120 6.45 -10.36 -1.32
N ARG A 121 5.83 -11.54 -1.42
CA ARG A 121 6.07 -12.67 -0.54
C ARG A 121 6.69 -13.81 -1.34
N PHE A 122 7.66 -14.46 -0.72
CA PHE A 122 8.34 -15.62 -1.23
C PHE A 122 8.06 -16.78 -0.29
N ALA A 123 7.39 -17.79 -0.83
CA ALA A 123 7.09 -19.04 -0.15
C ALA A 123 7.98 -20.14 -0.74
N LEU A 124 8.34 -21.13 0.09
CA LEU A 124 9.08 -22.30 -0.37
C LEU A 124 8.16 -23.16 -1.23
N PRO A 125 8.66 -23.73 -2.35
CA PRO A 125 7.86 -24.63 -3.15
C PRO A 125 7.50 -25.89 -2.33
N PRO A 126 6.27 -26.42 -2.45
CA PRO A 126 5.75 -27.50 -1.60
C PRO A 126 6.48 -28.85 -1.70
N GLY A 127 7.54 -28.97 -2.51
CA GLY A 127 8.40 -30.16 -2.59
C GLY A 127 9.74 -30.04 -1.85
N GLU A 128 10.16 -28.84 -1.45
CA GLU A 128 11.49 -28.62 -0.84
C GLU A 128 11.47 -28.68 0.70
N MET A 129 10.28 -28.59 1.30
CA MET A 129 10.07 -28.72 2.75
C MET A 129 10.02 -30.17 3.27
N ALA A 130 10.01 -31.17 2.38
CA ALA A 130 9.88 -32.58 2.73
C ALA A 130 11.22 -33.34 2.85
N ALA A 131 12.36 -32.67 2.66
CA ALA A 131 13.67 -33.28 2.82
C ALA A 131 14.13 -33.18 4.28
N LYS A 132 13.51 -33.97 5.16
CA LYS A 132 14.09 -34.33 6.46
C LYS A 132 14.00 -35.83 6.67
#